data_AF-M1EH70-F1
#
_entry.id   AF-M1EH70-F1
#
_cell.length_a   1.000
_cell.length_b   1.000
_cell.length_c   1.000
_cell.angle_alpha   90.00
_cell.angle_beta   90.00
_cell.angle_gamma   90.00
#
_symmetry.space_group_name_H-M   'P 1'
#
loop_
_entity.id
_entity.type
_entity.pdbx_description
1 polymer ?
#
loop_
_entity_poly.entity_id
_entity_poly.type
_entity_poly.pdbx_seq_one_letter_code
_entity_poly.pdbx_strand_id
1 'polypeptide(L)' 'GSNIGTFIAHDEDEENTVNSILGYRIVDQIPKFPKEGLFLVQTYSGVFQLAAQSLKKQDTPQYNLTVEVADKDFKTL' A
#
# COMPACT_ATOMS: atom_id res chain seq x y z
N GLY A 1 -12.66 8.92 -1.83
CA GLY A 1 -11.33 8.91 -2.48
C GLY A 1 -11.43 8.18 -3.80
N SER A 2 -10.61 8.52 -4.78
CA SER A 2 -10.55 7.78 -6.05
C SER A 2 -9.82 6.45 -5.86
N ASN A 3 -10.40 5.36 -6.35
CA ASN A 3 -9.77 4.04 -6.35
C ASN A 3 -8.67 4.01 -7.42
N ILE A 4 -7.47 3.57 -7.05
CA ILE A 4 -6.30 3.52 -7.95
C ILE A 4 -6.10 2.09 -8.46
N GLY A 5 -6.33 1.10 -7.59
CA GLY A 5 -6.18 -0.31 -7.90
C GLY A 5 -6.01 -1.16 -6.66
N THR A 6 -5.87 -2.47 -6.87
CA THR A 6 -5.63 -3.45 -5.81
C THR A 6 -4.25 -4.04 -6.01
N PHE A 7 -3.43 -4.02 -4.96
CA PHE A 7 -2.17 -4.77 -4.94
C PHE A 7 -2.43 -6.10 -4.25
N ILE A 8 -2.04 -7.20 -4.90
CA ILE A 8 -2.23 -8.55 -4.39
C ILE A 8 -0.83 -9.12 -4.11
N ALA A 9 -0.54 -9.40 -2.84
CA ALA A 9 0.59 -10.24 -2.45
C ALA A 9 0.07 -11.65 -2.11
N HIS A 10 0.80 -12.68 -2.51
CA HIS A 10 0.58 -14.07 -2.09
C HIS A 10 1.72 -14.46 -1.16
N ASP A 11 1.37 -15.05 -0.02
CA ASP A 11 2.31 -15.78 0.85
C ASP A 11 2.21 -17.28 0.51
N GLU A 12 3.30 -18.03 0.71
CA GLU A 12 3.33 -19.49 0.47
C GLU A 12 2.73 -20.31 1.62
N ASP A 13 2.32 -19.67 2.73
CA ASP A 13 1.68 -20.32 3.87
C ASP A 13 0.21 -20.75 3.57
N GLU A 14 -0.23 -21.85 4.21
CA GLU A 14 -1.56 -22.46 4.01
C GLU A 14 -2.71 -21.44 4.12
N GLU A 15 -3.53 -21.36 3.05
CA GLU A 15 -4.72 -20.50 3.01
C GLU A 15 -5.65 -20.75 4.22
N ASN A 16 -6.08 -19.67 4.88
CA ASN A 16 -7.07 -19.63 5.97
C ASN A 16 -6.56 -19.96 7.39
N THR A 17 -5.28 -19.76 7.70
CA THR A 17 -4.84 -19.67 9.11
C THR A 17 -4.85 -18.22 9.59
N VAL A 18 -4.91 -17.99 10.91
CA VAL A 18 -4.82 -16.63 11.49
C VAL A 18 -3.48 -15.96 11.15
N ASN A 19 -2.50 -16.78 10.76
CA ASN A 19 -1.16 -16.43 10.29
C ASN A 19 -1.12 -16.16 8.77
N SER A 20 -2.25 -16.24 8.07
CA SER A 20 -2.36 -15.85 6.65
C SER A 20 -2.89 -14.42 6.48
N ILE A 21 -3.13 -13.68 7.57
CA ILE A 21 -3.68 -12.33 7.50
C ILE A 21 -2.54 -11.35 7.23
N LEU A 22 -2.29 -11.11 5.94
CA LEU A 22 -1.31 -10.14 5.48
C LEU A 22 -1.75 -8.71 5.77
N GLY A 23 -0.96 -8.01 6.56
CA GLY A 23 -1.07 -6.59 6.84
C GLY A 23 -0.27 -5.76 5.83
N TYR A 24 -0.94 -4.90 5.07
CA TYR A 24 -0.32 -4.00 4.11
C TYR A 24 -0.04 -2.62 4.73
N ARG A 25 1.18 -2.10 4.53
CA ARG A 25 1.59 -0.77 5.00
C ARG A 25 2.51 -0.09 3.98
N ILE A 26 2.21 1.16 3.63
CA ILE A 26 3.13 1.98 2.82
C ILE A 26 4.27 2.46 3.73
N VAL A 27 5.51 2.15 3.37
CA VAL A 27 6.70 2.56 4.13
C VAL A 27 7.43 3.75 3.52
N ASP A 28 7.33 3.92 2.20
CA ASP A 28 7.92 5.07 1.52
C ASP A 28 7.12 5.48 0.28
N GLN A 29 7.22 6.77 -0.05
CA GLN A 29 6.61 7.38 -1.22
C GLN A 29 7.62 8.35 -1.84
N ILE A 30 7.97 8.11 -3.10
CA ILE A 30 8.87 8.97 -3.86
C ILE A 30 8.19 9.44 -5.15
N PRO A 31 8.08 10.76 -5.40
CA PRO A 31 8.51 11.84 -4.51
C PRO A 31 7.54 12.06 -3.34
N LYS A 32 8.04 12.74 -2.30
CA LYS A 32 7.27 13.20 -1.13
C LYS A 32 6.48 14.47 -1.40
N PHE A 33 6.55 15.00 -2.62
CA PHE A 33 5.79 16.17 -3.05
C PHE A 33 4.37 15.76 -3.47
N PRO A 34 3.32 16.56 -3.25
CA PRO A 34 3.29 17.79 -2.44
C PRO A 34 3.35 17.54 -0.92
N LYS A 35 3.10 16.30 -0.46
CA LYS A 35 3.29 15.86 0.92
C LYS A 35 3.42 14.34 0.98
N GLU A 36 3.84 13.81 2.12
CA GLU A 36 3.73 12.38 2.42
C GLU A 36 2.27 11.97 2.67
N GLY A 37 1.96 10.69 2.47
CA GLY A 37 0.61 10.14 2.72
C GLY A 37 -0.43 10.53 1.68
N LEU A 38 -0.02 10.66 0.41
CA LEU A 38 -0.96 10.88 -0.71
C LEU A 38 -1.72 9.61 -1.08
N PHE A 39 -1.15 8.46 -0.74
CA PHE A 39 -1.71 7.15 -0.98
C PHE A 39 -2.00 6.48 0.35
N LEU A 40 -3.15 5.81 0.40
CA LEU A 40 -3.60 5.02 1.53
C LEU A 40 -3.74 3.57 1.05
N VAL A 41 -3.33 2.64 1.89
CA VAL A 41 -3.58 1.21 1.67
C VAL A 41 -4.48 0.69 2.79
N GLN A 42 -5.50 -0.08 2.42
CA GLN A 42 -6.32 -0.80 3.38
C GLN A 42 -5.53 -2.00 3.91
N THR A 43 -5.32 -2.05 5.22
CA THR A 43 -4.42 -3.00 5.88
C THR A 43 -4.72 -4.46 5.57
N TYR A 44 -5.99 -4.85 5.39
CA TYR A 44 -6.37 -6.27 5.21
C TYR A 44 -6.77 -6.64 3.79
N SER A 45 -7.04 -5.66 2.93
CA SER A 45 -7.53 -5.92 1.56
C SER A 45 -6.52 -5.53 0.48
N GLY A 46 -5.41 -4.86 0.84
CA GLY A 46 -4.41 -4.40 -0.11
C GLY A 46 -4.94 -3.34 -1.10
N VAL A 47 -6.11 -2.74 -0.80
CA VAL A 47 -6.73 -1.74 -1.68
C VAL A 47 -6.01 -0.40 -1.53
N PHE A 48 -5.48 0.11 -2.64
CA PHE A 48 -4.83 1.41 -2.69
C PHE A 48 -5.81 2.51 -3.11
N GLN A 49 -5.86 3.56 -2.32
CA GLN A 49 -6.73 4.71 -2.53
C GLN A 49 -5.94 6.00 -2.46
N LEU A 50 -6.40 7.00 -3.21
CA LEU A 50 -5.87 8.35 -3.06
C LEU A 50 -6.42 8.97 -1.77
N ALA A 51 -5.53 9.49 -0.92
CA ALA A 51 -5.92 10.45 0.11
C ALA A 51 -6.62 11.63 -0.57
N ALA A 52 -7.56 12.29 0.11
CA ALA A 52 -8.56 13.21 -0.49
C ALA A 52 -8.03 14.42 -1.33
N GLN A 53 -6.73 14.52 -1.57
CA GLN A 53 -6.08 15.50 -2.41
C GLN A 53 -5.96 15.02 -3.86
N SER A 54 -6.33 15.88 -4.81
CA SER A 54 -6.13 15.61 -6.24
C SER A 54 -4.65 15.74 -6.62
N LEU A 55 -4.11 14.74 -7.31
CA LEU A 55 -2.76 14.80 -7.90
C LEU A 55 -2.81 15.52 -9.24
N LYS A 56 -1.85 16.42 -9.47
CA LYS A 56 -1.65 17.08 -10.77
C LYS A 56 -0.50 16.42 -11.49
N LYS A 57 -0.77 15.88 -12.68
CA LYS A 57 0.23 15.24 -13.54
C LYS A 57 1.40 16.17 -13.92
N GLN A 58 1.16 17.48 -13.99
CA GLN A 58 2.19 18.49 -14.28
C GLN A 58 3.23 18.60 -13.16
N ASP A 59 2.82 18.44 -11.90
CA ASP A 59 3.72 18.60 -10.76
C ASP A 59 4.52 17.32 -10.51
N THR A 60 3.86 16.17 -10.63
CA THR A 60 4.50 14.86 -10.45
C THR A 60 3.80 13.82 -11.30
N PRO A 61 4.42 13.36 -12.40
CA PRO A 61 3.79 12.43 -13.33
C PRO A 61 3.82 10.97 -12.85
N GLN A 62 4.69 10.64 -11.90
CA GLN A 62 4.87 9.28 -11.39
C GLN A 62 5.21 9.30 -9.90
N TYR A 63 4.62 8.36 -9.16
CA TYR A 63 4.95 8.06 -7.78
C TYR A 63 5.38 6.61 -7.67
N ASN A 64 6.44 6.37 -6.92
CA ASN A 64 6.90 5.05 -6.51
C ASN A 64 6.54 4.86 -5.04
N LEU A 65 5.85 3.76 -4.74
CA LEU A 65 5.47 3.39 -3.38
C LEU A 65 6.23 2.13 -2.97
N THR A 66 6.89 2.19 -1.83
CA THR A 66 7.42 0.99 -1.18
C THR A 66 6.39 0.53 -0.16
N VAL A 67 5.97 -0.74 -0.27
CA VAL A 67 4.91 -1.33 0.54
C VAL A 67 5.50 -2.52 1.28
N GLU A 68 5.32 -2.55 2.59
CA GLU A 68 5.59 -3.69 3.44
C GLU A 68 4.31 -4.53 3.57
N VAL A 69 4.48 -5.84 3.48
CA VAL A 69 3.41 -6.81 3.69
C VAL A 69 3.90 -7.80 4.73
N ALA A 70 3.25 -7.84 5.88
CA ALA A 70 3.66 -8.67 7.01
C ALA A 70 2.48 -9.42 7.62
N ASP A 71 2.70 -10.67 7.97
CA ASP A 71 1.83 -11.44 8.86
C ASP A 71 2.16 -11.09 10.33
N LYS A 72 1.26 -11.43 11.27
CA LYS A 72 1.50 -11.38 12.72
C LYS A 72 2.75 -12.16 13.16
N ASP A 73 3.09 -13.29 12.53
CA ASP A 73 4.26 -14.08 12.89
C ASP A 73 5.48 -13.80 11.98
N PHE A 74 5.31 -13.17 10.81
CA PHE A 74 6.42 -12.90 9.89
C PHE A 74 6.49 -11.45 9.38
N LYS A 75 7.67 -10.83 9.53
CA LYS A 75 8.00 -9.50 8.97
C LYS A 75 9.02 -9.66 7.85
N THR A 76 8.78 -9.04 6.70
CA THR A 76 9.65 -9.08 5.51
C THR A 76 10.79 -8.05 5.53
N LEU A 77 11.04 -7.35 6.65
CA LEU A 77 12.15 -6.39 6.81
C LEU A 77 13.22 -6.87 7.79
#